data_AF-A0A821JGK6-F1
#
_entry.id   AF-A0A821JGK6-F1
#
_cell.length_a   1.000
_cell.length_b   1.000
_cell.length_c   1.000
_cell.angle_alpha   90.00
_cell.angle_beta   90.00
_cell.angle_gamma   90.00
#
_symmetry.space_group_name_H-M   'P 1'
#
loop_
_entity.id
_entity.type
_entity.pdbx_description
1 polymer ?
#
loop_
_entity_poly.entity_id
_entity_poly.type
_entity_poly.pdbx_seq_one_letter_code
_entity_poly.pdbx_strand_id
1 'polypeptide(L)' 'MLHLQYDVEVDFMGNIYVADTYSHRIQFFRAGSMNGTTIAGVTEVYGSDPYHLYYPFSLKLDCQLN' A
#
# COMPACT_ATOMS: atom_id res chain seq x y z
N MET A 1 -14.23 4.42 16.09
CA MET A 1 -13.15 4.30 15.08
C MET A 1 -13.06 2.83 14.70
N LEU A 2 -13.40 2.47 13.48
CA LEU A 2 -13.22 1.12 12.94
C LEU A 2 -11.79 1.05 12.39
N HIS A 3 -10.92 0.23 12.98
CA HIS A 3 -9.64 -0.09 12.35
C HIS A 3 -9.93 -0.95 11.13
N LEU A 4 -9.89 -0.36 9.94
CA LEU A 4 -9.82 -1.15 8.72
C LEU A 4 -8.49 -1.92 8.75
N GLN A 5 -8.54 -3.21 8.44
CA GLN A 5 -7.36 -4.08 8.36
C GLN A 5 -6.55 -3.84 7.07
N TYR A 6 -6.82 -2.73 6.37
CA TYR A 6 -6.10 -2.21 5.22
C TYR A 6 -6.37 -0.70 5.15
N ASP A 7 -5.45 0.05 4.57
CA ASP A 7 -5.63 1.49 4.29
C ASP A 7 -5.53 1.72 2.78
N VAL A 8 -6.22 2.74 2.29
CA VAL A 8 -6.31 3.07 0.87
C VAL A 8 -6.13 4.56 0.68
N GLU A 9 -5.18 4.95 -0.17
CA GLU A 9 -4.95 6.32 -0.59
C GLU A 9 -5.05 6.44 -2.11
N VAL A 10 -5.46 7.61 -2.59
CA VAL A 10 -5.67 7.88 -4.02
C VAL A 10 -4.95 9.17 -4.40
N ASP A 11 -4.14 9.12 -5.46
CA ASP A 11 -3.45 10.31 -5.98
C ASP A 11 -4.36 11.19 -6.86
N PHE A 12 -3.87 12.36 -7.27
CA PHE A 12 -4.62 13.30 -8.12
C PHE A 12 -4.91 12.75 -9.54
N MET A 13 -4.22 11.69 -9.97
CA MET A 13 -4.45 11.01 -11.24
C MET A 13 -5.46 9.86 -11.11
N GLY A 14 -5.93 9.57 -9.89
CA GLY A 14 -6.84 8.47 -9.59
C GLY A 14 -6.16 7.11 -9.46
N ASN A 15 -4.84 7.05 -9.30
CA ASN A 15 -4.17 5.79 -8.97
C ASN A 15 -4.38 5.46 -7.49
N ILE A 16 -4.48 4.17 -7.19
CA ILE A 16 -4.84 3.66 -5.86
C ILE A 16 -3.63 2.98 -5.23
N TYR A 17 -3.37 3.30 -3.97
CA TYR A 17 -2.34 2.70 -3.15
C TYR A 17 -3.00 2.00 -1.98
N VAL A 18 -2.67 0.73 -1.74
CA VAL A 18 -3.28 -0.09 -0.69
C VAL A 18 -2.21 -0.63 0.25
N ALA A 19 -2.34 -0.35 1.54
CA ALA A 19 -1.64 -1.07 2.59
C ALA A 19 -2.38 -2.36 2.88
N ASP A 20 -1.88 -3.47 2.34
CA ASP A 20 -2.45 -4.79 2.49
C ASP A 20 -1.84 -5.46 3.73
N THR A 21 -2.41 -5.15 4.89
CA THR A 21 -1.81 -5.43 6.21
C THR A 21 -1.43 -6.90 6.38
N TYR A 22 -2.32 -7.82 6.00
CA TYR A 22 -2.10 -9.26 6.19
C TYR A 22 -1.25 -9.90 5.11
N SER A 23 -1.22 -9.33 3.91
CA SER A 23 -0.27 -9.78 2.88
C SER A 23 1.10 -9.12 2.97
N HIS A 24 1.36 -8.31 4.00
CA HIS A 24 2.68 -7.74 4.29
C HIS A 24 3.27 -6.92 3.15
N ARG A 25 2.42 -6.17 2.42
CA ARG A 25 2.83 -5.45 1.20
C ARG A 25 2.07 -4.14 1.00
N ILE A 26 2.63 -3.30 0.15
CA ILE A 26 1.94 -2.16 -0.46
C ILE A 26 1.66 -2.46 -1.93
N GLN A 27 0.41 -2.32 -2.34
CA GLN A 27 0.00 -2.48 -3.74
C GLN A 27 -0.33 -1.15 -4.40
N PHE A 28 -0.01 -1.05 -5.68
CA PHE A 28 -0.36 0.06 -6.56
C PHE A 28 -1.30 -0.43 -7.66
N PHE A 29 -2.38 0.31 -7.91
CA PHE A 29 -3.29 0.11 -9.02
C PHE A 29 -3.34 1.39 -9.86
N ARG A 30 -3.01 1.26 -11.15
CA ARG A 30 -3.23 2.35 -12.10
C ARG A 30 -4.73 2.65 -12.21
N ALA A 31 -5.09 3.92 -12.35
CA ALA A 31 -6.48 4.34 -12.58
C ALA A 31 -7.15 3.51 -13.69
N GLY A 32 -8.28 2.87 -13.36
CA GLY A 32 -9.04 2.01 -14.28
C GLY A 32 -8.48 0.59 -14.49
N SER A 33 -7.37 0.22 -13.84
CA SER A 33 -6.85 -1.16 -13.84
C SER A 33 -7.47 -1.99 -12.73
N MET A 34 -7.79 -3.25 -13.03
CA MET A 34 -8.16 -4.25 -12.01
C MET A 34 -6.94 -4.99 -11.44
N ASN A 35 -5.80 -4.93 -12.13
CA ASN A 35 -4.58 -5.59 -11.71
C ASN A 35 -3.67 -4.61 -10.98
N GLY A 36 -3.18 -5.03 -9.82
CA GLY A 36 -2.22 -4.29 -9.00
C GLY A 36 -0.80 -4.78 -9.20
N THR A 37 0.16 -3.99 -8.72
CA THR A 37 1.58 -4.35 -8.63
C THR A 37 2.05 -4.11 -7.20
N THR A 38 2.77 -5.08 -6.63
CA THR A 38 3.46 -4.87 -5.36
C THR A 38 4.61 -3.89 -5.57
N ILE A 39 4.58 -2.78 -4.85
CA ILE A 39 5.63 -1.73 -4.92
C ILE A 39 6.53 -1.69 -3.69
N ALA A 40 6.12 -2.35 -2.60
CA ALA A 40 6.94 -2.57 -1.40
C ALA A 40 6.46 -3.80 -0.63
N GLY A 41 7.38 -4.49 0.05
CA GLY A 41 7.11 -5.73 0.78
C GLY A 41 7.11 -6.99 -0.10
N VAL A 42 6.97 -8.15 0.55
CA VAL A 42 6.90 -9.46 -0.10
C VAL A 42 5.61 -10.13 0.35
N THR A 43 4.80 -10.57 -0.61
CA THR A 43 3.49 -11.19 -0.38
C THR A 43 3.59 -12.35 0.61
N GLU A 44 2.81 -12.27 1.70
CA GLU A 44 2.73 -13.26 2.78
C GLU A 44 4.03 -13.45 3.61
N VAL A 45 5.05 -12.61 3.42
CA VAL A 45 6.31 -12.68 4.18
C VAL A 45 6.54 -11.38 4.93
N TYR A 46 6.47 -11.47 6.26
CA TYR A 46 6.79 -10.35 7.13
C TYR A 46 8.26 -10.32 7.52
N GLY A 47 8.76 -9.13 7.84
CA GLY A 47 10.14 -8.95 8.26
C GLY A 47 10.43 -7.49 8.57
N SER A 48 11.62 -7.26 9.10
CA SER A 48 12.14 -5.93 9.45
C SER A 48 13.39 -5.55 8.65
N ASP A 49 13.84 -6.42 7.74
CA ASP A 49 14.88 -6.06 6.76
C ASP A 49 14.30 -5.14 5.67
N PRO A 50 15.15 -4.50 4.85
CA PRO A 50 14.72 -3.46 3.90
C PRO A 50 13.70 -3.89 2.84
N TYR A 51 13.50 -5.20 2.63
CA TYR A 51 12.61 -5.70 1.58
C TYR A 51 11.24 -6.15 2.09
N HIS A 52 11.10 -6.37 3.39
CA HIS A 52 9.89 -6.90 4.01
C HIS A 52 9.15 -5.84 4.83
N LEU A 53 7.84 -5.98 4.95
CA LEU A 53 7.01 -5.12 5.77
C LEU A 53 6.34 -5.92 6.88
N TYR A 54 6.28 -5.34 8.08
CA TYR A 54 5.61 -5.93 9.22
C TYR A 54 4.27 -5.23 9.46
N TYR A 55 3.17 -5.86 9.01
CA TYR A 55 1.79 -5.36 9.12
C TYR A 55 1.66 -3.87 8.77
N PRO A 56 1.89 -3.48 7.50
CA PRO A 56 1.73 -2.09 7.10
C PRO A 56 0.27 -1.67 7.32
N PHE A 57 0.06 -0.65 8.16
CA PHE A 57 -1.29 -0.27 8.60
C PHE A 57 -1.86 0.95 7.89
N SER A 58 -1.02 1.92 7.52
CA SER A 58 -1.49 3.17 6.94
C SER A 58 -0.56 3.69 5.86
N LEU A 59 -1.13 4.43 4.91
CA LEU A 59 -0.44 5.16 3.87
C LEU A 59 -0.75 6.65 4.00
N LYS A 60 0.21 7.48 3.61
CA LYS A 60 -0.01 8.88 3.33
C LYS A 60 0.77 9.23 2.07
N LEU A 61 0.06 9.76 1.08
CA LEU A 61 0.71 10.35 -0.09
C LEU A 61 1.19 11.74 0.29
N ASP A 62 2.44 12.02 0.00
CA ASP A 62 2.96 13.36 0.13
C ASP A 62 2.34 14.24 -0.96
N CYS A 63 1.57 15.26 -0.54
CA CYS A 63 0.94 16.21 -1.44
C CYS A 63 1.82 17.45 -1.67
N GLN A 64 3.05 17.47 -1.15
CA GLN A 64 3.98 18.56 -1.39
C GLN A 64 4.64 18.38 -2.76
N LEU A 65 4.34 19.33 -3.66
CA LEU A 65 5.13 19.57 -4.86
C LEU A 65 6.53 19.99 -4.40
N ASN A 66 7.52 19.10 -4.57
CA ASN A 66 8.93 19.47 -4.50
C ASN A 66 9.29 20.42 -5.64
#